data_AF-A0A6J1VVS0-F1
#
_entry.id   AF-A0A6J1VVS0-F1
#
_cell.length_a   1.000
_cell.length_b   1.000
_cell.length_c   1.000
_cell.angle_alpha   90.00
_cell.angle_beta   90.00
_cell.angle_gamma   90.00
#
_symmetry.space_group_name_H-M   'P 1'
#
loop_
_entity.id
_entity.type
_entity.pdbx_description
1 polymer ?
#
loop_
_entity_poly.entity_id
_entity_poly.type
_entity_poly.pdbx_seq_one_letter_code
_entity_poly.pdbx_strand_id
1 'polypeptide(L)'
;FMPRVEIVQKHNTAARRLYIRGHNGKIYPYLVMNDACLTESRREERVLQLLRLLNPCLEKRKETTKRHLFFTVPRVVAVSPQMRLVEDNPSSLSLVEIYKQRCAKKGIEHDSPISRYYDRLATVQARGTQASHQVLRDILKEVQGNMVPRSMLKEWALHTFPNATDYWTFRKMFIIQLALIGFAEFVFHLNRLNPEMLQIAQDTGKLNVAYFRFDINDATGDLDANRPVPFRLTPNISEFLTTIGVSGPLTASMIAVARCFAQPNFKVDGILKTVLRDETIAWHKKTQEDTSSPLSAAGQPENMDSQQLVSLVQKAVTAIMTRLHNLAQFEGGESKVNTLVAAANSLDNLCRMDPAWHPWL
;
A
#
# COMPACT_ATOMS: atom_id res chain seq x y z
N PHE A 1 18.85 -21.41 -16.07
CA PHE A 1 18.52 -21.22 -14.64
C PHE A 1 19.77 -21.46 -13.81
N MET A 2 19.94 -20.77 -12.67
CA MET A 2 21.02 -21.08 -11.72
C MET A 2 20.67 -22.36 -10.94
N PRO A 3 21.66 -23.14 -10.48
CA PRO A 3 21.42 -24.46 -9.89
C PRO A 3 20.89 -24.42 -8.44
N ARG A 4 21.06 -23.31 -7.73
CA ARG A 4 20.62 -23.17 -6.32
C ARG A 4 19.27 -22.47 -6.24
N VAL A 5 18.38 -23.03 -5.44
CA VAL A 5 17.07 -22.46 -5.08
C VAL A 5 17.09 -22.16 -3.60
N GLU A 6 16.67 -20.96 -3.22
CA GLU A 6 16.55 -20.57 -1.82
C GLU A 6 15.09 -20.70 -1.36
N ILE A 7 14.89 -21.08 -0.11
CA ILE A 7 13.57 -21.02 0.52
C ILE A 7 13.57 -19.78 1.40
N VAL A 8 12.65 -18.85 1.11
CA VAL A 8 12.55 -17.58 1.82
C VAL A 8 11.14 -17.38 2.35
N GLN A 9 11.02 -16.73 3.50
CA GLN A 9 9.73 -16.34 4.04
C GLN A 9 9.44 -14.91 3.57
N LYS A 10 8.54 -14.76 2.59
CA LYS A 10 8.13 -13.46 2.04
C LYS A 10 6.63 -13.45 1.77
N HIS A 11 6.03 -12.27 1.89
CA HIS A 11 4.59 -12.07 1.64
C HIS A 11 3.69 -13.03 2.45
N ASN A 12 4.06 -13.30 3.71
CA ASN A 12 3.41 -14.26 4.61
C ASN A 12 3.36 -15.71 4.12
N THR A 13 4.24 -16.08 3.18
CA THR A 13 4.35 -17.46 2.68
C THR A 13 5.81 -17.91 2.65
N ALA A 14 6.03 -19.22 2.75
CA ALA A 14 7.33 -19.82 2.44
C ALA A 14 7.41 -20.01 0.92
N ALA A 15 8.16 -19.15 0.25
CA ALA A 15 8.29 -19.13 -1.20
C ALA A 15 9.67 -19.66 -1.63
N ARG A 16 9.71 -20.33 -2.79
CA ARG A 16 10.96 -20.75 -3.42
C ARG A 16 11.46 -19.63 -4.31
N ARG A 17 12.67 -19.14 -4.06
CA ARG A 17 13.35 -18.15 -4.90
C ARG A 17 14.23 -18.86 -5.92
N LEU A 18 13.89 -18.66 -7.19
CA LEU A 18 14.63 -19.12 -8.35
C LEU A 18 15.49 -17.97 -8.88
N TYR A 19 16.60 -18.30 -9.54
CA TYR A 19 17.45 -17.32 -10.21
C TYR A 19 17.56 -17.62 -11.70
N ILE A 20 17.19 -16.64 -12.52
CA ILE A 20 17.22 -16.73 -13.98
C ILE A 20 18.38 -15.85 -14.47
N ARG A 21 19.38 -16.46 -15.13
CA ARG A 21 20.44 -15.70 -15.79
C ARG A 21 19.99 -15.30 -17.19
N GLY A 22 19.93 -13.99 -17.45
CA GLY A 22 19.65 -13.45 -18.77
C GLY A 22 20.85 -13.58 -19.72
N HIS A 23 20.60 -13.46 -21.03
CA HIS A 23 21.64 -13.40 -22.06
C HIS A 23 22.59 -12.20 -21.86
N ASN A 24 22.12 -11.14 -21.19
CA ASN A 24 22.90 -9.97 -20.79
C ASN A 24 23.80 -10.20 -19.56
N GLY A 25 23.88 -11.43 -19.05
CA GLY A 25 24.68 -11.79 -17.89
C GLY A 25 24.07 -11.41 -16.53
N LYS A 26 22.96 -10.64 -16.49
CA LYS A 26 22.29 -10.27 -15.23
C LYS A 26 21.51 -11.45 -14.67
N ILE A 27 21.42 -11.51 -13.34
CA ILE A 27 20.66 -12.52 -12.61
C ILE A 27 19.35 -11.87 -12.14
N TYR A 28 18.23 -12.53 -12.46
CA TYR A 28 16.89 -12.11 -12.13
C TYR A 28 16.29 -13.07 -11.09
N PRO A 29 16.13 -12.64 -9.83
CA PRO A 29 15.47 -13.41 -8.78
C PRO A 29 13.94 -13.37 -8.98
N TYR A 30 13.30 -14.54 -8.91
CA TYR A 30 11.85 -14.68 -8.95
C TYR A 30 11.37 -15.60 -7.83
N LEU A 31 10.31 -15.19 -7.13
CA LEU A 31 9.59 -16.03 -6.18
C LEU A 31 8.54 -16.84 -6.92
N VAL A 32 8.53 -18.15 -6.67
CA VAL A 32 7.44 -19.04 -7.06
C VAL A 32 6.36 -18.93 -6.00
N MET A 33 5.24 -18.32 -6.35
CA MET A 33 4.08 -18.19 -5.47
C MET A 33 2.96 -19.11 -5.92
N ASN A 34 2.35 -19.80 -4.96
CA ASN A 34 1.18 -20.63 -5.19
C ASN A 34 -0.08 -19.81 -4.89
N ASP A 35 -0.82 -19.50 -5.95
CA ASP A 35 -2.05 -18.71 -5.88
C ASP A 35 -3.27 -19.55 -5.44
N ALA A 36 -3.14 -20.87 -5.27
CA ALA A 36 -4.23 -21.69 -4.73
C ALA A 36 -4.66 -21.25 -3.32
N CYS A 37 -3.77 -20.58 -2.57
CA CYS A 37 -4.07 -19.95 -1.28
C CYS A 37 -4.39 -18.44 -1.37
N LEU A 38 -4.25 -17.83 -2.55
CA LEU A 38 -4.38 -16.39 -2.79
C LEU A 38 -5.48 -16.15 -3.83
N THR A 39 -6.74 -16.32 -3.43
CA THR A 39 -7.94 -16.22 -4.28
C THR A 39 -8.13 -14.87 -4.99
N GLU A 40 -7.34 -13.86 -4.62
CA GLU A 40 -7.46 -12.48 -5.10
C GLU A 40 -6.22 -12.02 -5.92
N SER A 41 -5.33 -12.93 -6.33
CA SER A 41 -4.07 -12.61 -7.04
C SER A 41 -4.28 -11.81 -8.34
N ARG A 42 -5.35 -12.10 -9.08
CA ARG A 42 -5.70 -11.36 -10.30
C ARG A 42 -6.06 -9.90 -10.04
N ARG A 43 -6.67 -9.59 -8.89
CA ARG A 43 -7.03 -8.20 -8.53
C ARG A 43 -5.80 -7.37 -8.21
N GLU A 44 -4.81 -7.99 -7.56
CA GLU A 44 -3.50 -7.39 -7.35
C GLU A 44 -2.82 -7.06 -8.70
N GLU A 45 -2.81 -8.02 -9.63
CA GLU A 45 -2.22 -7.81 -10.96
C GLU A 45 -2.85 -6.65 -11.73
N ARG A 46 -4.16 -6.41 -11.56
CA ARG A 46 -4.85 -5.25 -12.16
C ARG A 46 -4.36 -3.93 -11.60
N VAL A 47 -4.10 -3.84 -10.30
CA VAL A 47 -3.47 -2.65 -9.71
C VAL A 47 -2.05 -2.47 -10.24
N LEU A 48 -1.25 -3.53 -10.29
CA LEU A 48 0.11 -3.48 -10.87
C LEU A 48 0.07 -3.04 -12.35
N GLN A 49 -0.91 -3.51 -13.11
CA GLN A 49 -1.13 -3.09 -14.49
C GLN A 49 -1.49 -1.61 -14.58
N LEU A 50 -2.41 -1.11 -13.75
CA LEU A 50 -2.75 0.31 -13.68
C LEU A 50 -1.50 1.16 -13.41
N LEU A 51 -0.75 0.83 -12.36
CA LEU A 51 0.46 1.59 -12.00
C LEU A 51 1.49 1.60 -13.13
N ARG A 52 1.63 0.47 -13.85
CA ARG A 52 2.52 0.36 -15.02
C ARG A 52 2.04 1.22 -16.19
N LEU A 53 0.73 1.29 -16.45
CA LEU A 53 0.13 2.12 -17.50
C LEU A 53 0.23 3.62 -17.19
N LEU A 54 0.32 4.00 -15.91
CA LEU A 54 0.46 5.38 -15.47
C LEU A 54 1.90 5.91 -15.52
N ASN A 55 2.91 5.04 -15.42
CA ASN A 55 4.32 5.45 -15.45
C ASN A 55 4.71 6.28 -16.70
N PRO A 56 4.30 5.92 -17.93
CA PRO A 56 4.57 6.76 -19.11
C PRO A 56 4.04 8.19 -19.01
N CYS A 57 2.94 8.43 -18.29
CA CYS A 57 2.43 9.78 -18.05
C CYS A 57 3.40 10.57 -17.16
N LEU A 58 3.92 9.93 -16.11
CA LEU A 58 4.90 10.51 -15.19
C LEU A 58 6.25 10.78 -15.89
N GLU A 59 6.68 9.92 -16.81
CA GLU A 59 7.93 10.08 -17.57
C GLU A 59 7.89 11.27 -18.54
N LYS A 60 6.73 11.52 -19.13
CA LYS A 60 6.55 12.63 -20.09
C LYS A 60 6.53 14.00 -19.41
N ARG A 61 6.17 14.07 -18.13
CA ARG A 61 6.03 15.35 -17.43
C ARG A 61 7.34 15.77 -16.74
N LYS A 62 7.87 16.94 -17.11
CA LYS A 62 9.13 17.49 -16.58
C LYS A 62 9.21 17.47 -15.04
N GLU A 63 8.15 17.91 -14.36
CA GLU A 63 8.16 18.02 -12.90
C GLU A 63 8.23 16.67 -12.19
N THR A 64 7.60 15.62 -12.73
CA THR A 64 7.65 14.26 -12.17
C THR A 64 8.97 13.58 -12.51
N THR A 65 9.44 13.71 -13.75
CA THR A 65 10.73 13.13 -14.19
C THR A 65 11.93 13.73 -13.45
N LYS A 66 11.96 15.06 -13.26
CA LYS A 66 13.02 15.74 -12.48
C LYS A 66 13.11 15.23 -11.04
N ARG A 67 11.99 14.77 -10.48
CA ARG A 67 11.88 14.24 -9.11
C ARG A 67 11.97 12.72 -9.04
N HIS A 68 12.19 12.04 -10.18
CA HIS A 68 12.19 10.57 -10.30
C HIS A 68 10.91 9.91 -9.75
N LEU A 69 9.75 10.54 -10.01
CA LEU A 69 8.45 10.05 -9.56
C LEU A 69 7.94 8.95 -10.50
N PHE A 70 8.31 7.70 -10.23
CA PHE A 70 7.85 6.51 -10.95
C PHE A 70 7.44 5.42 -9.97
N PHE A 71 6.29 4.79 -10.22
CA PHE A 71 5.87 3.62 -9.47
C PHE A 71 6.85 2.48 -9.71
N THR A 72 7.39 1.91 -8.64
CA THR A 72 8.12 0.65 -8.69
C THR A 72 7.10 -0.48 -8.78
N VAL A 73 6.96 -1.06 -9.98
CA VAL A 73 5.98 -2.13 -10.23
C VAL A 73 6.73 -3.44 -10.50
N PRO A 74 6.64 -4.45 -9.60
CA PRO A 74 7.28 -5.74 -9.82
C PRO A 74 6.70 -6.44 -11.05
N ARG A 75 7.52 -7.24 -11.71
CA ARG A 75 7.07 -8.11 -12.80
C ARG A 75 6.43 -9.36 -12.23
N VAL A 76 5.18 -9.58 -12.60
CA VAL A 76 4.43 -10.79 -12.27
C VAL A 76 4.14 -11.54 -13.56
N VAL A 77 4.42 -12.84 -13.57
CA VAL A 77 4.19 -13.72 -14.72
C VAL A 77 3.37 -14.91 -14.26
N ALA A 78 2.11 -14.97 -14.67
CA ALA A 78 1.28 -16.15 -14.45
C ALA A 78 1.83 -17.33 -15.27
N VAL A 79 2.12 -18.44 -14.58
CA VAL A 79 2.59 -19.69 -15.21
C VAL A 79 1.43 -20.67 -15.36
N SER A 80 0.54 -20.71 -14.38
CA SER A 80 -0.71 -21.47 -14.40
C SER A 80 -1.76 -20.74 -13.55
N PRO A 81 -3.04 -21.15 -13.58
CA PRO A 81 -4.08 -20.54 -12.73
C PRO A 81 -3.76 -20.57 -11.22
N GLN A 82 -2.90 -21.49 -10.78
CA GLN A 82 -2.52 -21.68 -9.37
C GLN A 82 -1.07 -21.26 -9.09
N MET A 83 -0.31 -20.78 -10.09
CA MET A 83 1.11 -20.47 -9.89
C MET A 83 1.55 -19.28 -10.71
N ARG A 84 2.27 -18.37 -10.05
CA ARG A 84 2.90 -17.21 -10.69
C ARG A 84 4.34 -17.03 -10.23
N LEU A 85 5.12 -16.37 -11.07
CA LEU A 85 6.45 -15.88 -10.75
C LEU A 85 6.36 -14.39 -10.43
N VAL A 86 6.84 -14.00 -9.26
CA VAL A 86 6.92 -12.59 -8.84
C VAL A 86 8.37 -12.18 -8.76
N GLU A 87 8.74 -11.10 -9.44
CA GLU A 87 10.08 -10.51 -9.36
C GLU A 87 10.39 -10.13 -7.91
N ASP A 88 11.58 -10.51 -7.45
CA ASP A 88 12.01 -10.29 -6.08
C ASP A 88 13.35 -9.55 -6.04
N ASN A 89 13.53 -8.76 -4.97
CA ASN A 89 14.82 -8.19 -4.63
C ASN A 89 15.34 -8.90 -3.36
N PRO A 90 16.47 -9.62 -3.42
CA PRO A 90 17.07 -10.29 -2.27
C PRO A 90 17.40 -9.34 -1.12
N SER A 91 17.67 -8.07 -1.42
CA SER A 91 17.94 -7.01 -0.47
C SER A 91 16.66 -6.35 0.09
N SER A 92 15.46 -6.84 -0.26
CA SER A 92 14.22 -6.29 0.28
C SER A 92 13.80 -6.97 1.57
N LEU A 93 13.39 -6.14 2.53
CA LEU A 93 12.75 -6.53 3.77
C LEU A 93 11.41 -5.81 3.89
N SER A 94 10.41 -6.49 4.42
CA SER A 94 9.15 -5.87 4.79
C SER A 94 9.33 -4.93 5.99
N LEU A 95 8.43 -3.95 6.13
CA LEU A 95 8.40 -3.09 7.32
C LEU A 95 8.16 -3.92 8.59
N VAL A 96 7.37 -5.00 8.52
CA VAL A 96 7.16 -5.89 9.68
C VAL A 96 8.42 -6.70 10.02
N GLU A 97 9.22 -7.15 9.06
CA GLU A 97 10.50 -7.83 9.34
C GLU A 97 11.50 -6.88 10.00
N ILE A 98 11.58 -5.63 9.53
CA ILE A 98 12.41 -4.59 10.15
C ILE A 98 11.97 -4.40 11.61
N TYR A 99 10.67 -4.31 11.86
CA TYR A 99 10.09 -4.21 13.19
C TYR A 99 10.46 -5.41 14.07
N LYS A 100 10.26 -6.65 13.60
CA LYS A 100 10.63 -7.88 14.32
C LYS A 100 12.12 -7.91 14.68
N GLN A 101 13.00 -7.56 13.74
CA GLN A 101 14.45 -7.48 13.98
C GLN A 101 14.80 -6.47 15.09
N ARG A 102 14.14 -5.32 15.12
CA ARG A 102 14.39 -4.28 16.14
C ARG A 102 13.80 -4.65 17.50
N CYS A 103 12.62 -5.25 17.53
CA CYS A 103 12.01 -5.80 18.74
C CYS A 103 12.89 -6.88 19.38
N ALA A 104 13.38 -7.84 18.58
CA ALA A 104 14.28 -8.89 19.05
C ALA A 104 15.57 -8.32 19.68
N LYS A 105 16.16 -7.28 19.08
CA LYS A 105 17.34 -6.59 19.65
C LYS A 105 17.07 -5.87 20.97
N LYS A 106 15.82 -5.47 21.23
CA LYS A 106 15.40 -4.81 22.48
C LYS A 106 14.84 -5.79 23.51
N GLY A 107 14.79 -7.10 23.20
CA GLY A 107 14.17 -8.10 24.08
C GLY A 107 12.65 -7.92 24.21
N ILE A 108 12.00 -7.26 23.25
CA ILE A 108 10.56 -7.03 23.23
C ILE A 108 9.95 -8.03 22.27
N GLU A 109 8.91 -8.74 22.70
CA GLU A 109 8.12 -9.57 21.80
C GLU A 109 7.32 -8.66 20.84
N HIS A 110 7.44 -8.91 19.53
CA HIS A 110 6.83 -8.05 18.51
C HIS A 110 5.29 -7.98 18.57
N ASP A 111 4.62 -9.01 19.08
CA ASP A 111 3.15 -9.05 19.20
C ASP A 111 2.65 -8.44 20.52
N SER A 112 3.53 -8.25 21.50
CA SER A 112 3.17 -7.71 22.83
C SER A 112 2.46 -6.35 22.80
N PRO A 113 2.74 -5.41 21.87
CA PRO A 113 1.98 -4.15 21.79
C PRO A 113 0.50 -4.33 21.46
N ILE A 114 0.16 -5.34 20.65
CA ILE A 114 -1.22 -5.66 20.29
C ILE A 114 -1.93 -6.24 21.53
N SER A 115 -1.30 -7.20 22.20
CA SER A 115 -1.83 -7.76 23.46
C SER A 115 -2.05 -6.68 24.51
N ARG A 116 -1.05 -5.80 24.71
CA ARG A 116 -1.13 -4.67 25.64
C ARG A 116 -2.28 -3.72 25.31
N TYR A 117 -2.52 -3.45 24.03
CA TYR A 117 -3.64 -2.62 23.61
C TYR A 117 -4.97 -3.24 24.04
N TYR A 118 -5.19 -4.53 23.74
CA TYR A 118 -6.44 -5.21 24.08
C TYR A 118 -6.62 -5.39 25.60
N ASP A 119 -5.56 -5.65 26.35
CA ASP A 119 -5.62 -5.72 27.82
C ASP A 119 -6.10 -4.39 28.43
N ARG A 120 -5.56 -3.27 27.93
CA ARG A 120 -5.96 -1.93 28.37
C ARG A 120 -7.38 -1.60 27.97
N LEU A 121 -7.79 -1.99 26.76
CA LEU A 121 -9.16 -1.81 26.29
C LEU A 121 -10.15 -2.62 27.14
N ALA A 122 -9.84 -3.89 27.41
CA ALA A 122 -10.65 -4.77 28.25
C ALA A 122 -10.79 -4.23 29.68
N THR A 123 -9.71 -3.68 30.25
CA THR A 123 -9.74 -3.05 31.58
C THR A 123 -10.70 -1.86 31.65
N VAL A 124 -10.80 -1.07 30.58
CA VAL A 124 -11.73 0.08 30.50
C VAL A 124 -13.16 -0.41 30.32
N GLN A 125 -13.37 -1.40 29.45
CA GLN A 125 -14.69 -1.99 29.21
C GLN A 125 -15.25 -2.72 30.44
N ALA A 126 -14.39 -3.36 31.24
CA ALA A 126 -14.76 -4.00 32.50
C ALA A 126 -15.31 -3.02 33.54
N ARG A 127 -15.00 -1.72 33.42
CA ARG A 127 -15.57 -0.64 34.26
C ARG A 127 -16.94 -0.17 33.76
N GLY A 128 -17.55 -0.86 32.80
CA GLY A 128 -18.86 -0.54 32.23
C GLY A 128 -18.87 0.69 31.32
N THR A 129 -17.70 1.21 30.94
CA THR A 129 -17.57 2.44 30.13
C THR A 129 -17.14 2.08 28.71
N GLN A 130 -17.82 2.64 27.70
CA GLN A 130 -17.35 2.55 26.31
C GLN A 130 -16.01 3.28 26.17
N ALA A 131 -15.07 2.69 25.42
CA ALA A 131 -13.76 3.28 25.24
C ALA A 131 -13.89 4.61 24.48
N SER A 132 -13.68 5.72 25.19
CA SER A 132 -13.72 7.05 24.58
C SER A 132 -12.52 7.26 23.66
N HIS A 133 -12.64 8.23 22.74
CA HIS A 133 -11.56 8.58 21.83
C HIS A 133 -10.26 8.98 22.58
N GLN A 134 -10.40 9.62 23.75
CA GLN A 134 -9.29 9.95 24.63
C GLN A 134 -8.58 8.69 25.16
N VAL A 135 -9.34 7.66 25.58
CA VAL A 135 -8.77 6.39 26.02
C VAL A 135 -7.94 5.74 24.92
N LEU A 136 -8.47 5.66 23.69
CA LEU A 136 -7.73 5.08 22.56
C LEU A 136 -6.43 5.83 22.27
N ARG A 137 -6.47 7.16 22.37
CA ARG A 137 -5.29 8.01 22.20
C ARG A 137 -4.25 7.76 23.29
N ASP A 138 -4.67 7.57 24.53
CA ASP A 138 -3.77 7.30 25.65
C ASP A 138 -3.14 5.91 25.56
N ILE A 139 -3.91 4.89 25.14
CA ILE A 139 -3.37 3.55 24.87
C ILE A 139 -2.31 3.60 23.76
N LEU A 140 -2.59 4.31 22.65
CA LEU A 140 -1.62 4.46 21.56
C LEU A 140 -0.32 5.13 22.04
N LYS A 141 -0.43 6.22 22.81
CA LYS A 141 0.74 6.91 23.38
C LYS A 141 1.53 6.01 24.35
N GLU A 142 0.85 5.23 25.17
CA GLU A 142 1.48 4.28 26.08
C GLU A 142 2.30 3.23 25.32
N VAL A 143 1.71 2.62 24.29
CA VAL A 143 2.39 1.65 23.44
C VAL A 143 3.63 2.27 22.78
N GLN A 144 3.52 3.51 22.28
CA GLN A 144 4.64 4.20 21.65
C GLN A 144 5.75 4.60 22.63
N GLY A 145 5.38 4.97 23.86
CA GLY A 145 6.34 5.35 24.89
C GLY A 145 7.11 4.16 25.45
N ASN A 146 6.42 3.04 25.65
CA ASN A 146 6.96 1.91 26.42
C ASN A 146 7.48 0.77 25.56
N MET A 147 6.89 0.55 24.37
CA MET A 147 7.11 -0.69 23.61
C MET A 147 7.64 -0.45 22.22
N VAL A 148 7.05 0.50 21.47
CA VAL A 148 7.45 0.79 20.08
C VAL A 148 7.82 2.27 19.91
N PRO A 149 9.09 2.63 20.22
CA PRO A 149 9.57 3.98 20.02
C PRO A 149 9.42 4.43 18.56
N ARG A 150 9.07 5.70 18.35
CA ARG A 150 8.98 6.32 17.02
C ARG A 150 10.30 6.32 16.22
N SER A 151 11.43 6.10 16.87
CA SER A 151 12.75 6.10 16.22
C SER A 151 13.14 4.75 15.63
N MET A 152 12.32 3.71 15.74
CA MET A 152 12.72 2.34 15.42
C MET A 152 13.15 2.16 13.96
N LEU A 153 12.37 2.71 13.01
CA LEU A 153 12.72 2.66 11.58
C LEU A 153 13.99 3.49 11.28
N LYS A 154 14.11 4.66 11.91
CA LYS A 154 15.28 5.54 11.78
C LYS A 154 16.55 4.89 12.31
N GLU A 155 16.50 4.27 13.49
CA GLU A 155 17.61 3.53 14.08
C GLU A 155 18.02 2.35 13.18
N TRP A 156 17.06 1.58 12.67
CA TRP A 156 17.35 0.51 11.72
C TRP A 156 18.09 1.04 10.48
N ALA A 157 17.63 2.15 9.90
CA ALA A 157 18.25 2.74 8.73
C ALA A 157 19.67 3.24 9.03
N LEU A 158 19.90 3.88 10.19
CA LEU A 158 21.24 4.31 10.62
C LEU A 158 22.21 3.14 10.82
N HIS A 159 21.73 2.00 11.32
CA HIS A 159 22.56 0.80 11.43
C HIS A 159 22.82 0.11 10.08
N THR A 160 21.87 0.20 9.15
CA THR A 160 21.98 -0.42 7.82
C THR A 160 22.91 0.38 6.90
N PHE A 161 22.87 1.71 7.00
CA PHE A 161 23.62 2.63 6.15
C PHE A 161 24.60 3.45 7.00
N PRO A 162 25.82 2.94 7.27
CA PRO A 162 26.80 3.65 8.10
C PRO A 162 27.32 4.92 7.42
N ASN A 163 27.30 4.99 6.09
CA ASN A 163 27.68 6.17 5.33
C ASN A 163 26.52 7.18 5.25
N ALA A 164 26.80 8.45 5.59
CA ALA A 164 25.82 9.52 5.55
C ALA A 164 25.22 9.77 4.15
N THR A 165 26.01 9.63 3.08
CA THR A 165 25.55 9.76 1.70
C THR A 165 24.57 8.65 1.32
N ASP A 166 24.86 7.41 1.72
CA ASP A 166 23.99 6.26 1.44
C ASP A 166 22.69 6.38 2.22
N TYR A 167 22.77 6.71 3.53
CA TYR A 167 21.60 6.96 4.37
C TYR A 167 20.72 8.07 3.81
N TRP A 168 21.32 9.19 3.39
CA TRP A 168 20.57 10.31 2.83
C TRP A 168 19.91 9.95 1.50
N THR A 169 20.62 9.24 0.62
CA THR A 169 20.12 8.79 -0.68
C THR A 169 18.97 7.80 -0.52
N PHE A 170 19.14 6.82 0.38
CA PHE A 170 18.10 5.87 0.75
C PHE A 170 16.85 6.58 1.28
N ARG A 171 17.00 7.48 2.26
CA ARG A 171 15.89 8.25 2.82
C ARG A 171 15.18 9.09 1.76
N LYS A 172 15.92 9.74 0.86
CA LYS A 172 15.34 10.51 -0.24
C LYS A 172 14.49 9.64 -1.17
N MET A 173 14.99 8.46 -1.56
CA MET A 173 14.23 7.54 -2.40
C MET A 173 13.00 7.01 -1.67
N PHE A 174 13.14 6.65 -0.40
CA PHE A 174 12.03 6.18 0.44
C PHE A 174 10.91 7.23 0.49
N ILE A 175 11.23 8.51 0.71
CA ILE A 175 10.23 9.59 0.74
C ILE A 175 9.47 9.67 -0.59
N ILE A 176 10.18 9.64 -1.71
CA ILE A 176 9.59 9.73 -3.05
C ILE A 176 8.66 8.54 -3.32
N GLN A 177 9.10 7.33 -3.01
CA GLN A 177 8.34 6.12 -3.24
C GLN A 177 7.13 6.01 -2.31
N LEU A 178 7.26 6.46 -1.05
CA LEU A 178 6.15 6.53 -0.12
C LEU A 178 5.10 7.56 -0.57
N ALA A 179 5.53 8.70 -1.13
CA ALA A 179 4.60 9.69 -1.70
C ALA A 179 3.75 9.07 -2.82
N LEU A 180 4.36 8.27 -3.69
CA LEU A 180 3.66 7.58 -4.78
C LEU A 180 2.69 6.53 -4.24
N ILE A 181 3.13 5.68 -3.31
CA ILE A 181 2.30 4.65 -2.69
C ILE A 181 1.13 5.26 -1.93
N GLY A 182 1.38 6.26 -1.08
CA GLY A 182 0.31 6.93 -0.32
C GLY A 182 -0.65 7.72 -1.21
N PHE A 183 -0.15 8.29 -2.31
CA PHE A 183 -1.00 8.89 -3.35
C PHE A 183 -1.90 7.83 -3.98
N ALA A 184 -1.36 6.67 -4.37
CA ALA A 184 -2.13 5.60 -4.98
C ALA A 184 -3.16 5.01 -4.01
N GLU A 185 -2.76 4.77 -2.74
CA GLU A 185 -3.64 4.27 -1.67
C GLU A 185 -4.87 5.16 -1.52
N PHE A 186 -4.68 6.47 -1.44
CA PHE A 186 -5.77 7.42 -1.32
C PHE A 186 -6.55 7.62 -2.63
N VAL A 187 -5.89 7.98 -3.72
CA VAL A 187 -6.58 8.41 -4.96
C VAL A 187 -7.31 7.25 -5.62
N PHE A 188 -6.72 6.05 -5.65
CA PHE A 188 -7.33 4.89 -6.31
C PHE A 188 -8.22 4.06 -5.38
N HIS A 189 -8.47 4.53 -4.15
CA HIS A 189 -9.26 3.78 -3.16
C HIS A 189 -8.72 2.36 -2.94
N LEU A 190 -7.41 2.23 -2.74
CA LEU A 190 -6.84 0.90 -2.51
C LEU A 190 -7.10 0.45 -1.07
N ASN A 191 -7.02 -0.86 -0.83
CA ASN A 191 -6.96 -1.39 0.53
C ASN A 191 -5.81 -0.74 1.30
N ARG A 192 -6.03 -0.59 2.60
CA ARG A 192 -5.07 0.05 3.51
C ARG A 192 -3.74 -0.72 3.51
N LEU A 193 -2.63 0.01 3.53
CA LEU A 193 -1.29 -0.58 3.50
C LEU A 193 -0.90 -1.17 4.86
N ASN A 194 -0.79 -2.49 4.97
CA ASN A 194 -0.21 -3.16 6.16
C ASN A 194 1.32 -3.11 6.15
N PRO A 195 2.00 -3.19 7.33
CA PRO A 195 3.47 -3.18 7.37
C PRO A 195 4.09 -4.40 6.68
N GLU A 196 3.40 -5.53 6.65
CA GLU A 196 3.83 -6.75 5.95
C GLU A 196 3.83 -6.60 4.42
N MET A 197 2.94 -5.75 3.89
CA MET A 197 2.78 -5.51 2.46
C MET A 197 3.91 -4.63 1.92
N LEU A 198 4.43 -3.72 2.74
CA LEU A 198 5.44 -2.75 2.35
C LEU A 198 6.84 -3.37 2.33
N GLN A 199 7.34 -3.69 1.14
CA GLN A 199 8.67 -4.21 0.87
C GLN A 199 9.64 -3.05 0.60
N ILE A 200 10.74 -3.00 1.35
CA ILE A 200 11.74 -1.93 1.31
C ILE A 200 13.05 -2.51 0.80
N ALA A 201 13.46 -2.11 -0.41
CA ALA A 201 14.72 -2.53 -0.99
C ALA A 201 15.90 -1.75 -0.38
N GLN A 202 16.76 -2.43 0.38
CA GLN A 202 17.87 -1.78 1.10
C GLN A 202 18.92 -1.18 0.14
N ASP A 203 19.14 -1.80 -1.01
CA ASP A 203 20.12 -1.37 -2.01
C ASP A 203 19.74 -0.11 -2.78
N THR A 204 18.44 0.12 -2.98
CA THR A 204 17.94 1.18 -3.87
C THR A 204 17.04 2.19 -3.17
N GLY A 205 16.50 1.86 -1.98
CA GLY A 205 15.47 2.64 -1.30
C GLY A 205 14.10 2.59 -2.00
N LYS A 206 13.93 1.73 -3.02
CA LYS A 206 12.65 1.55 -3.70
C LYS A 206 11.66 0.79 -2.81
N LEU A 207 10.39 1.15 -2.94
CA LEU A 207 9.31 0.52 -2.20
C LEU A 207 8.44 -0.27 -3.17
N ASN A 208 8.12 -1.50 -2.80
CA ASN A 208 7.14 -2.33 -3.48
C ASN A 208 6.02 -2.67 -2.49
N VAL A 209 4.79 -2.81 -2.99
CA VAL A 209 3.64 -3.16 -2.17
C VAL A 209 3.01 -4.43 -2.72
N ALA A 210 2.99 -5.48 -1.90
CA ALA A 210 2.25 -6.69 -2.20
C ALA A 210 0.76 -6.52 -1.84
N TYR A 211 -0.12 -7.22 -2.53
CA TYR A 211 -1.55 -7.37 -2.19
C TYR A 211 -2.38 -6.08 -2.22
N PHE A 212 -1.93 -5.06 -2.95
CA PHE A 212 -2.77 -3.89 -3.21
C PHE A 212 -3.92 -4.24 -4.16
N ARG A 213 -5.13 -3.85 -3.77
CA ARG A 213 -6.38 -4.06 -4.52
C ARG A 213 -7.30 -2.86 -4.34
N PHE A 214 -8.21 -2.65 -5.27
CA PHE A 214 -9.30 -1.69 -5.08
C PHE A 214 -10.17 -2.14 -3.90
N ASP A 215 -10.44 -1.22 -2.98
CA ASP A 215 -11.34 -1.46 -1.86
C ASP A 215 -12.77 -1.24 -2.33
N ILE A 216 -13.45 -2.35 -2.63
CA ILE A 216 -14.82 -2.35 -3.14
C ILE A 216 -15.72 -2.84 -2.00
N ASN A 217 -16.77 -2.07 -1.71
CA ASN A 217 -17.81 -2.48 -0.78
C ASN A 217 -18.57 -3.68 -1.35
N ASP A 218 -18.53 -4.83 -0.68
CA ASP A 218 -19.13 -6.07 -1.20
C ASP A 218 -20.65 -5.96 -1.42
N ALA A 219 -21.35 -5.11 -0.65
CA ALA A 219 -22.80 -4.94 -0.75
C ALA A 219 -23.22 -3.97 -1.88
N THR A 220 -22.46 -2.88 -2.11
CA THR A 220 -22.86 -1.84 -3.07
C THR A 220 -22.06 -1.86 -4.37
N GLY A 221 -20.89 -2.48 -4.40
CA GLY A 221 -19.95 -2.41 -5.51
C GLY A 221 -19.24 -1.05 -5.65
N ASP A 222 -19.43 -0.15 -4.68
CA ASP A 222 -18.79 1.16 -4.67
C ASP A 222 -17.36 1.08 -4.12
N LEU A 223 -16.50 1.99 -4.58
CA LEU A 223 -15.18 2.18 -3.98
C LEU A 223 -15.32 2.75 -2.57
N ASP A 224 -14.84 2.02 -1.56
CA ASP A 224 -14.91 2.48 -0.17
C ASP A 224 -13.90 3.62 0.06
N ALA A 225 -14.37 4.63 0.78
CA ALA A 225 -13.70 5.89 1.04
C ALA A 225 -13.56 6.20 2.53
N ASN A 226 -14.27 5.47 3.41
CA ASN A 226 -14.53 5.90 4.78
C ASN A 226 -13.42 5.43 5.73
N ARG A 227 -12.32 6.18 5.76
CA ARG A 227 -11.18 5.88 6.63
C ARG A 227 -10.66 7.13 7.33
N PRO A 228 -10.48 7.11 8.67
CA PRO A 228 -9.87 8.22 9.41
C PRO A 228 -8.44 8.52 8.94
N VAL A 229 -7.70 7.48 8.57
CA VAL A 229 -6.32 7.60 8.08
C VAL A 229 -6.34 7.38 6.56
N PRO A 230 -6.04 8.42 5.75
CA PRO A 230 -6.16 8.35 4.29
C PRO A 230 -5.07 7.53 3.60
N PHE A 231 -3.87 7.47 4.18
CA PHE A 231 -2.75 6.64 3.74
C PHE A 231 -1.77 6.42 4.90
N ARG A 232 -0.89 5.43 4.79
CA ARG A 232 0.05 5.09 5.88
C ARG A 232 1.16 6.14 6.05
N LEU A 233 1.01 7.04 7.02
CA LEU A 233 2.06 7.95 7.51
C LEU A 233 2.14 7.90 9.05
N THR A 234 2.50 6.73 9.54
CA THR A 234 2.62 6.43 10.97
C THR A 234 3.80 7.15 11.61
N PRO A 235 3.88 7.24 12.95
CA PRO A 235 4.90 8.04 13.63
C PRO A 235 6.34 7.53 13.41
N ASN A 236 6.54 6.22 13.24
CA ASN A 236 7.84 5.65 12.90
C ASN A 236 8.32 6.05 11.50
N ILE A 237 7.42 6.00 10.54
CA ILE A 237 7.65 6.50 9.18
C ILE A 237 7.92 8.01 9.25
N SER A 238 7.03 8.80 9.85
CA SER A 238 7.15 10.26 9.95
C SER A 238 8.46 10.72 10.61
N GLU A 239 8.88 10.09 11.71
CA GLU A 239 10.17 10.36 12.37
C GLU A 239 11.37 10.04 11.46
N PHE A 240 11.32 8.95 10.70
CA PHE A 240 12.37 8.62 9.72
C PHE A 240 12.43 9.65 8.58
N LEU A 241 11.28 10.07 8.05
CA LEU A 241 11.20 11.07 7.00
C LEU A 241 11.65 12.45 7.48
N THR A 242 11.47 12.76 8.77
CA THR A 242 11.57 14.07 9.41
C THR A 242 10.46 15.03 8.99
N THR A 243 10.19 16.05 9.81
CA THR A 243 9.20 17.10 9.51
C THR A 243 9.45 17.75 8.16
N ILE A 244 10.72 18.02 7.80
CA ILE A 244 11.10 18.62 6.52
C ILE A 244 10.85 17.65 5.35
N GLY A 245 11.10 16.35 5.55
CA GLY A 245 10.82 15.32 4.55
C GLY A 245 9.32 15.20 4.26
N VAL A 246 8.51 15.28 5.31
CA VAL A 246 7.04 15.21 5.23
C VAL A 246 6.46 16.47 4.58
N SER A 247 6.76 17.68 5.10
CA SER A 247 6.18 18.91 4.56
C SER A 247 6.77 19.33 3.22
N GLY A 248 8.00 18.91 2.90
CA GLY A 248 8.69 19.23 1.67
C GLY A 248 8.55 18.12 0.62
N PRO A 249 9.56 17.24 0.44
CA PRO A 249 9.59 16.28 -0.66
C PRO A 249 8.38 15.34 -0.75
N LEU A 250 7.83 14.85 0.36
CA LEU A 250 6.65 13.95 0.35
C LEU A 250 5.43 14.68 -0.23
N THR A 251 5.02 15.78 0.41
CA THR A 251 3.89 16.61 -0.03
C THR A 251 4.07 17.12 -1.46
N ALA A 252 5.25 17.68 -1.79
CA ALA A 252 5.51 18.21 -3.11
C ALA A 252 5.46 17.14 -4.20
N SER A 253 5.85 15.90 -3.88
CA SER A 253 5.76 14.77 -4.81
C SER A 253 4.31 14.36 -5.05
N MET A 254 3.49 14.25 -3.99
CA MET A 254 2.06 13.95 -4.14
C MET A 254 1.34 15.01 -5.00
N ILE A 255 1.64 16.29 -4.78
CA ILE A 255 1.09 17.40 -5.59
C ILE A 255 1.53 17.27 -7.06
N ALA A 256 2.80 16.98 -7.31
CA ALA A 256 3.33 16.85 -8.66
C ALA A 256 2.67 15.68 -9.42
N VAL A 257 2.45 14.55 -8.76
CA VAL A 257 1.74 13.39 -9.31
C VAL A 257 0.28 13.73 -9.59
N ALA A 258 -0.43 14.35 -8.63
CA ALA A 258 -1.82 14.76 -8.80
C ALA A 258 -2.00 15.67 -10.01
N ARG A 259 -1.16 16.71 -10.13
CA ARG A 259 -1.16 17.64 -11.26
C ARG A 259 -0.78 17.00 -12.57
N CYS A 260 0.07 15.97 -12.56
CA CYS A 260 0.43 15.22 -13.74
C CYS A 260 -0.79 14.45 -14.27
N PHE A 261 -1.44 13.65 -13.42
CA PHE A 261 -2.58 12.83 -13.84
C PHE A 261 -3.85 13.62 -14.12
N ALA A 262 -4.02 14.81 -13.52
CA ALA A 262 -5.14 15.70 -13.82
C ALA A 262 -5.06 16.32 -15.24
N GLN A 263 -3.96 16.16 -15.99
CA GLN A 263 -3.86 16.70 -17.35
C GLN A 263 -4.74 15.92 -18.32
N PRO A 264 -5.65 16.58 -19.07
CA PRO A 264 -6.56 15.90 -20.00
C PRO A 264 -5.86 15.09 -21.10
N ASN A 265 -4.62 15.46 -21.46
CA ASN A 265 -3.86 14.82 -22.53
C ASN A 265 -3.44 13.38 -22.20
N PHE A 266 -3.37 13.01 -20.92
CA PHE A 266 -2.98 11.65 -20.53
C PHE A 266 -4.15 10.66 -20.48
N LYS A 267 -5.41 11.13 -20.61
CA LYS A 267 -6.61 10.28 -20.66
C LYS A 267 -6.65 9.23 -19.54
N VAL A 268 -6.28 9.65 -18.32
CA VAL A 268 -6.23 8.79 -17.14
C VAL A 268 -7.60 8.16 -16.86
N ASP A 269 -8.70 8.88 -17.13
CA ASP A 269 -10.06 8.35 -17.05
C ASP A 269 -10.27 7.13 -17.96
N GLY A 270 -9.69 7.13 -19.17
CA GLY A 270 -9.74 6.01 -20.10
C GLY A 270 -8.99 4.79 -19.59
N ILE A 271 -7.78 4.99 -19.04
CA ILE A 271 -7.00 3.92 -18.41
C ILE A 271 -7.79 3.32 -17.23
N LEU A 272 -8.34 4.17 -16.36
CA LEU A 272 -9.15 3.74 -15.22
C LEU A 272 -10.39 2.95 -15.65
N LYS A 273 -11.13 3.40 -16.68
CA LYS A 273 -12.31 2.68 -17.21
C LYS A 273 -11.97 1.24 -17.60
N THR A 274 -10.82 1.02 -18.25
CA THR A 274 -10.42 -0.33 -18.67
C THR A 274 -10.14 -1.24 -17.47
N VAL A 275 -9.36 -0.79 -16.49
CA VAL A 275 -8.99 -1.59 -15.32
C VAL A 275 -10.18 -1.81 -14.39
N LEU A 276 -10.97 -0.77 -14.13
CA LEU A 276 -12.12 -0.83 -13.22
C LEU A 276 -13.26 -1.68 -13.79
N ARG A 277 -13.43 -1.73 -15.12
CA ARG A 277 -14.38 -2.65 -15.74
C ARG A 277 -14.11 -4.10 -15.34
N ASP A 278 -12.85 -4.53 -15.43
CA ASP A 278 -12.47 -5.90 -15.08
C ASP A 278 -12.58 -6.17 -13.57
N GLU A 279 -12.33 -5.17 -12.73
CA GLU A 279 -12.58 -5.25 -11.28
C GLU A 279 -14.07 -5.36 -10.94
N THR A 280 -14.93 -4.56 -11.56
CA THR A 280 -16.39 -4.63 -11.32
C THR A 280 -16.95 -5.98 -11.76
N ILE A 281 -16.50 -6.53 -12.89
CA ILE A 281 -16.88 -7.88 -13.33
C ILE A 281 -16.41 -8.93 -12.33
N ALA A 282 -15.18 -8.81 -11.81
CA ALA A 282 -14.65 -9.75 -10.82
C ALA A 282 -15.43 -9.69 -9.50
N TRP A 283 -15.76 -8.49 -9.02
CA TRP A 283 -16.61 -8.30 -7.85
C TRP A 283 -17.99 -8.94 -8.06
N HIS A 284 -18.66 -8.67 -9.18
CA HIS A 284 -20.00 -9.20 -9.43
C HIS A 284 -20.03 -10.74 -9.44
N LYS A 285 -19.04 -11.37 -10.05
CA LYS A 285 -18.90 -12.84 -10.06
C LYS A 285 -18.73 -13.40 -8.64
N LYS A 286 -17.88 -12.77 -7.84
CA LYS A 286 -17.69 -13.15 -6.43
C LYS A 286 -18.99 -13.05 -5.63
N THR A 287 -19.75 -11.96 -5.79
CA THR A 287 -21.04 -11.78 -5.10
C THR A 287 -22.05 -12.86 -5.50
N GLN A 288 -22.09 -13.29 -6.76
CA GLN A 288 -22.96 -14.39 -7.19
C GLN A 288 -22.56 -15.73 -6.56
N GLU A 289 -21.25 -16.01 -6.46
CA GLU A 289 -20.73 -17.22 -5.81
C GLU A 289 -21.07 -17.25 -4.32
N ASP A 290 -20.95 -16.11 -3.63
CA ASP A 290 -21.25 -16.00 -2.19
C ASP A 290 -22.75 -16.06 -1.86
N THR A 291 -23.63 -15.69 -2.80
CA THR A 291 -25.10 -15.59 -2.60
C THR A 291 -25.86 -16.85 -3.08
N SER A 292 -25.18 -17.94 -3.43
CA SER A 292 -25.80 -19.08 -4.13
C SER A 292 -27.00 -19.72 -3.37
N SER A 293 -28.21 -19.32 -3.78
CA SER A 293 -29.29 -20.23 -4.19
C SER A 293 -29.01 -20.73 -5.63
N PRO A 294 -29.56 -21.87 -6.08
CA PRO A 294 -28.92 -22.70 -7.10
C PRO A 294 -28.90 -22.09 -8.50
N LEU A 295 -27.80 -22.42 -9.20
CA LEU A 295 -27.46 -22.15 -10.59
C LEU A 295 -28.67 -22.18 -11.54
N SER A 296 -28.71 -21.22 -12.46
CA SER A 296 -29.52 -21.31 -13.68
C SER A 296 -29.10 -22.55 -14.50
N ALA A 297 -30.04 -23.11 -15.27
CA ALA A 297 -29.94 -24.40 -15.96
C ALA A 297 -28.76 -24.56 -16.97
N ALA A 298 -27.94 -23.51 -17.16
CA ALA A 298 -26.79 -23.50 -18.06
C ALA A 298 -25.43 -23.54 -17.33
N GLY A 299 -25.39 -23.54 -15.99
CA GLY A 299 -24.14 -23.66 -15.22
C GLY A 299 -23.14 -22.51 -15.43
N GLN A 300 -23.58 -21.37 -15.97
CA GLN A 300 -22.77 -20.16 -16.16
C GLN A 300 -23.35 -19.03 -15.31
N PRO A 301 -22.52 -18.27 -14.58
CA PRO A 301 -22.98 -17.08 -13.86
C PRO A 301 -23.61 -16.11 -14.86
N GLU A 302 -24.78 -15.56 -14.53
CA GLU A 302 -25.45 -14.58 -15.39
C GLU A 302 -24.53 -13.36 -15.55
N ASN A 303 -24.29 -12.98 -16.80
CA ASN A 303 -23.49 -11.80 -17.08
C ASN A 303 -24.24 -10.55 -16.58
N MET A 304 -23.54 -9.68 -15.85
CA MET A 304 -24.10 -8.40 -15.40
C MET A 304 -24.65 -7.61 -16.59
N ASP A 305 -25.80 -6.96 -16.38
CA ASP A 305 -26.37 -6.06 -17.38
C ASP A 305 -25.35 -5.01 -17.84
N SER A 306 -25.31 -4.77 -19.16
CA SER A 306 -24.29 -3.91 -19.76
C SER A 306 -24.44 -2.45 -19.33
N GLN A 307 -25.67 -1.95 -19.12
CA GLN A 307 -25.89 -0.58 -18.66
C GLN A 307 -25.51 -0.44 -17.19
N GLN A 308 -25.84 -1.43 -16.36
CA GLN A 308 -25.42 -1.48 -14.96
C GLN A 308 -23.89 -1.50 -14.83
N LEU A 309 -23.18 -2.31 -15.64
CA LEU A 309 -21.72 -2.33 -15.67
C LEU A 309 -21.13 -0.95 -15.97
N VAL A 310 -21.61 -0.30 -17.03
CA VAL A 310 -21.13 1.03 -17.44
C VAL A 310 -21.38 2.06 -16.34
N SER A 311 -22.54 2.01 -15.70
CA SER A 311 -22.89 2.92 -14.59
C SER A 311 -21.93 2.77 -13.40
N LEU A 312 -21.69 1.53 -12.94
CA LEU A 312 -20.79 1.27 -11.81
C LEU A 312 -19.35 1.70 -12.11
N VAL A 313 -18.84 1.35 -13.29
CA VAL A 313 -17.49 1.76 -13.73
C VAL A 313 -17.39 3.28 -13.80
N GLN A 314 -18.39 3.95 -14.39
CA GLN A 314 -18.38 5.41 -14.48
C GLN A 314 -18.44 6.07 -13.10
N LYS A 315 -19.21 5.52 -12.15
CA LYS A 315 -19.26 6.00 -10.76
C LYS A 315 -17.88 5.86 -10.08
N ALA A 316 -17.24 4.70 -10.21
CA ALA A 316 -15.90 4.44 -9.66
C ALA A 316 -14.83 5.39 -10.25
N VAL A 317 -14.83 5.58 -11.58
CA VAL A 317 -13.93 6.52 -12.26
C VAL A 317 -14.17 7.94 -11.78
N THR A 318 -15.43 8.37 -11.65
CA THR A 318 -15.77 9.70 -11.15
C THR A 318 -15.27 9.92 -9.72
N ALA A 319 -15.39 8.92 -8.84
CA ALA A 319 -14.88 8.99 -7.47
C ALA A 319 -13.35 9.22 -7.44
N ILE A 320 -12.59 8.41 -8.20
CA ILE A 320 -11.12 8.53 -8.31
C ILE A 320 -10.73 9.87 -8.90
N MET A 321 -11.35 10.27 -10.02
CA MET A 321 -11.04 11.54 -10.68
C MET A 321 -11.39 12.73 -9.79
N THR A 322 -12.44 12.65 -8.96
CA THR A 322 -12.78 13.71 -7.99
C THR A 322 -11.67 13.87 -6.94
N ARG A 323 -11.18 12.77 -6.35
CA ARG A 323 -10.02 12.81 -5.43
C ARG A 323 -8.79 13.39 -6.11
N LEU A 324 -8.50 12.95 -7.33
CA LEU A 324 -7.36 13.42 -8.11
C LEU A 324 -7.39 14.93 -8.34
N HIS A 325 -8.50 15.47 -8.86
CA HIS A 325 -8.64 16.90 -9.13
C HIS A 325 -8.56 17.73 -7.86
N ASN A 326 -9.17 17.26 -6.76
CA ASN A 326 -9.07 17.92 -5.46
C ASN A 326 -7.62 18.05 -4.96
N LEU A 327 -6.77 17.04 -5.17
CA LEU A 327 -5.36 17.12 -4.79
C LEU A 327 -4.52 17.97 -5.76
N ALA A 328 -4.94 18.10 -7.01
CA ALA A 328 -4.20 18.88 -8.02
C ALA A 328 -4.42 20.39 -7.89
N GLN A 329 -5.58 20.79 -7.35
CA GLN A 329 -5.99 22.19 -7.16
C GLN A 329 -5.36 22.83 -5.92
N PHE A 330 -5.27 24.16 -5.97
CA PHE A 330 -4.85 25.01 -4.85
C PHE A 330 -6.00 25.97 -4.55
N GLU A 331 -6.43 26.00 -3.30
CA GLU A 331 -7.47 26.91 -2.80
C GLU A 331 -6.79 27.87 -1.83
N GLY A 332 -6.87 29.19 -2.10
CA GLY A 332 -6.25 30.20 -1.23
C GLY A 332 -4.72 30.10 -1.08
N GLY A 333 -4.02 29.45 -2.01
CA GLY A 333 -2.57 29.22 -1.92
C GLY A 333 -2.19 27.95 -1.16
N GLU A 334 -3.15 27.23 -0.58
CA GLU A 334 -2.92 25.97 0.10
C GLU A 334 -3.36 24.77 -0.75
N SER A 335 -2.62 23.67 -0.65
CA SER A 335 -2.97 22.42 -1.29
C SER A 335 -3.71 21.51 -0.32
N LYS A 336 -4.79 20.87 -0.79
CA LYS A 336 -5.50 19.82 -0.02
C LYS A 336 -4.62 18.63 0.36
N VAL A 337 -3.45 18.47 -0.29
CA VAL A 337 -2.43 17.49 0.10
C VAL A 337 -1.90 17.77 1.52
N ASN A 338 -1.78 19.03 1.95
CA ASN A 338 -1.34 19.34 3.31
C ASN A 338 -2.33 18.80 4.35
N THR A 339 -3.63 19.03 4.11
CA THR A 339 -4.70 18.49 4.96
C THR A 339 -4.69 16.96 4.97
N LEU A 340 -4.45 16.34 3.81
CA LEU A 340 -4.34 14.89 3.69
C LEU A 340 -3.16 14.32 4.52
N VAL A 341 -1.98 14.94 4.40
CA VAL A 341 -0.77 14.57 5.14
C VAL A 341 -0.95 14.77 6.64
N ALA A 342 -1.58 15.88 7.05
CA ALA A 342 -1.91 16.14 8.44
C ALA A 342 -2.89 15.10 9.00
N ALA A 343 -3.91 14.72 8.24
CA ALA A 343 -4.85 13.67 8.63
C ALA A 343 -4.18 12.30 8.74
N ALA A 344 -3.23 11.97 7.86
CA ALA A 344 -2.49 10.70 7.88
C ALA A 344 -1.56 10.55 9.09
N ASN A 345 -0.95 11.65 9.55
CA ASN A 345 -0.04 11.68 10.69
C ASN A 345 -0.73 12.08 12.01
N SER A 346 -2.05 12.28 12.01
CA SER A 346 -2.80 12.70 13.19
C SER A 346 -2.96 11.55 14.17
N LEU A 347 -2.50 11.74 15.42
CA LEU A 347 -2.73 10.78 16.50
C LEU A 347 -4.22 10.53 16.76
N ASP A 348 -5.08 11.53 16.52
CA ASP A 348 -6.53 11.41 16.68
C ASP A 348 -7.17 10.49 15.63
N ASN A 349 -6.54 10.37 14.45
CA ASN A 349 -6.98 9.44 13.42
C ASN A 349 -6.33 8.06 13.60
N LEU A 350 -5.02 8.04 13.91
CA LEU A 350 -4.25 6.81 14.11
C LEU A 350 -4.78 5.95 15.27
N CYS A 351 -5.25 6.56 16.36
CA CYS A 351 -5.79 5.80 17.50
C CYS A 351 -7.11 5.06 17.19
N ARG A 352 -7.78 5.41 16.09
CA ARG A 352 -9.00 4.76 15.59
C ARG A 352 -8.69 3.60 14.64
N MET A 353 -7.42 3.39 14.29
CA MET A 353 -7.02 2.23 13.50
C MET A 353 -7.05 0.99 14.39
N ASP A 354 -7.42 -0.14 13.77
CA ASP A 354 -7.33 -1.43 14.43
C ASP A 354 -5.84 -1.74 14.76
N PRO A 355 -5.52 -2.23 15.98
CA PRO A 355 -4.16 -2.51 16.41
C PRO A 355 -3.38 -3.48 15.52
N ALA A 356 -4.04 -4.42 14.84
CA ALA A 356 -3.39 -5.37 13.92
C ALA A 356 -2.68 -4.65 12.76
N TRP A 357 -3.05 -3.40 12.48
CA TRP A 357 -2.50 -2.57 11.42
C TRP A 357 -1.24 -1.82 11.87
N HIS A 358 -0.87 -1.97 13.16
CA HIS A 358 0.28 -1.36 13.80
C HIS A 358 0.33 0.16 13.61
N PRO A 359 -0.63 0.95 14.14
CA PRO A 359 -0.67 2.41 13.97
C PRO A 359 0.55 3.15 14.53
N TRP A 360 1.34 2.49 15.38
CA TRP A 360 2.60 3.00 15.94
C TRP A 360 3.82 2.81 15.03
N LEU A 361 3.75 1.88 14.06
CA LEU A 361 4.83 1.49 13.15
C LEU A 361 4.62 2.08 11.77
#